data_AF-A0A645GYB0-F1
#
_entry.id   AF-A0A645GYB0-F1
#
_cell.length_a   1.000
_cell.length_b   1.000
_cell.length_c   1.000
_cell.angle_alpha   90.00
_cell.angle_beta   90.00
_cell.angle_gamma   90.00
#
_symmetry.space_group_name_H-M   'P 1'
#
loop_
_entity.id
_entity.type
_entity.pdbx_description
1 polymer ?
#
loop_
_entity_poly.entity_id
_entity_poly.type
_entity_poly.pdbx_seq_one_letter_code
_entity_poly.pdbx_strand_id
1 'polypeptide(L)'
;MDQSLLVSAPVFEGLAADSFFILNTRAEDPRPLIQNPNVKCLASINATPIALEMLGKPITNTIILGAFTKATGWVDQWQLETVIRKIFGEKNVAAFRRGYDEVSMYYFR
;
A
#
# COMPACT_ATOMS: atom_id res chain seq x y z
N MET A 1 -4.24 -0.62 6.05
CA MET A 1 -2.96 -0.96 6.74
C MET A 1 -3.06 -2.21 7.62
N ASP A 2 -4.25 -2.56 8.11
CA ASP A 2 -4.55 -3.84 8.76
C ASP A 2 -5.65 -4.55 7.95
N GLN A 3 -5.44 -5.83 7.62
CA GLN A 3 -6.39 -6.64 6.86
C GLN A 3 -7.68 -6.94 7.67
N SER A 4 -7.60 -6.99 9.00
CA SER A 4 -8.76 -7.30 9.86
C SER A 4 -9.93 -6.31 9.68
N LEU A 5 -9.61 -5.09 9.25
CA LEU A 5 -10.56 -4.02 8.98
C LEU A 5 -11.52 -4.32 7.83
N LEU A 6 -11.18 -5.22 6.91
CA LEU A 6 -12.11 -5.66 5.87
C LEU A 6 -13.36 -6.34 6.46
N VAL A 7 -13.26 -6.87 7.67
CA VAL A 7 -14.36 -7.54 8.37
C VAL A 7 -14.96 -6.63 9.45
N SER A 8 -14.14 -5.82 10.12
CA SER A 8 -14.56 -5.05 11.30
C SER A 8 -15.01 -3.61 11.03
N ALA A 9 -14.83 -3.10 9.80
CA ALA A 9 -15.23 -1.76 9.43
C ALA A 9 -15.78 -1.69 7.99
N PRO A 10 -16.69 -0.75 7.69
CA PRO A 10 -17.20 -0.56 6.34
C PRO A 10 -16.18 0.15 5.44
N VAL A 11 -15.04 -0.49 5.17
CA VAL A 11 -13.90 0.11 4.43
C VAL A 11 -14.20 0.39 2.96
N PHE A 12 -15.33 -0.12 2.45
CA PHE A 12 -15.79 0.10 1.08
C PHE A 12 -16.85 1.21 0.96
N GLU A 13 -17.37 1.74 2.07
CA GLU A 13 -18.36 2.82 2.02
C GLU A 13 -17.73 4.12 1.51
N GLY A 14 -18.46 4.83 0.66
CA GLY A 14 -18.02 6.11 0.10
C GLY A 14 -17.01 6.03 -1.06
N LEU A 15 -16.63 4.82 -1.51
CA LEU A 15 -15.78 4.67 -2.68
C LEU A 15 -16.50 5.14 -3.96
N ALA A 16 -15.93 6.15 -4.61
CA ALA A 16 -16.37 6.62 -5.93
C ALA A 16 -16.01 5.61 -7.02
N ALA A 17 -16.65 5.71 -8.19
CA ALA A 17 -16.25 4.93 -9.36
C ALA A 17 -14.76 5.14 -9.69
N ASP A 18 -14.14 4.12 -10.28
CA ASP A 18 -12.72 4.10 -10.64
C ASP A 18 -11.73 4.28 -9.47
N SER A 19 -12.12 3.82 -8.27
CA SER A 19 -11.29 3.94 -7.07
C SER A 19 -10.08 3.02 -7.06
N PHE A 20 -9.02 3.49 -6.40
CA PHE A 20 -7.84 2.70 -6.04
C PHE A 20 -7.96 2.19 -4.60
N PHE A 21 -7.73 0.90 -4.39
CA PHE A 21 -7.78 0.26 -3.08
C PHE A 21 -6.40 -0.30 -2.73
N ILE A 22 -5.78 0.22 -1.66
CA ILE A 22 -4.44 -0.20 -1.22
C ILE A 22 -4.58 -1.11 -0.02
N LEU A 23 -4.22 -2.38 -0.18
CA LEU A 23 -4.42 -3.44 0.80
C LEU A 23 -3.08 -3.99 1.30
N ASN A 24 -2.89 -3.93 2.62
CA ASN A 24 -1.84 -4.70 3.28
C ASN A 24 -2.39 -6.08 3.64
N THR A 25 -1.90 -7.15 3.00
CA THR A 25 -2.39 -8.51 3.22
C THR A 25 -1.30 -9.55 3.00
N ARG A 26 -1.45 -10.68 3.67
CA ARG A 26 -0.63 -11.88 3.46
C ARG A 26 -1.29 -12.89 2.50
N ALA A 27 -2.46 -12.58 1.97
CA ALA A 27 -3.16 -13.45 1.04
C ALA A 27 -2.37 -13.57 -0.26
N GLU A 28 -2.24 -14.79 -0.77
CA GLU A 28 -1.58 -15.06 -2.05
C GLU A 28 -2.39 -14.49 -3.21
N ASP A 29 -3.71 -14.65 -3.17
CA ASP A 29 -4.65 -13.99 -4.07
C ASP A 29 -5.56 -13.03 -3.28
N PRO A 30 -5.37 -11.71 -3.39
CA PRO A 30 -6.17 -10.72 -2.67
C PRO A 30 -7.45 -10.31 -3.42
N ARG A 31 -7.64 -10.73 -4.68
CA ARG A 31 -8.80 -10.31 -5.51
C ARG A 31 -10.15 -10.69 -4.91
N PRO A 32 -10.35 -11.90 -4.32
CA PRO A 32 -11.63 -12.27 -3.71
C PRO A 32 -12.01 -11.43 -2.48
N LEU A 33 -11.06 -10.68 -1.91
CA LEU A 33 -11.31 -9.80 -0.76
C LEU A 33 -11.96 -8.47 -1.18
N ILE A 34 -11.98 -8.16 -2.48
CA ILE A 34 -12.55 -6.93 -3.00
C ILE A 34 -14.00 -7.18 -3.39
N GLN A 35 -14.90 -6.54 -2.65
CA GLN A 35 -16.34 -6.75 -2.76
C GLN A 35 -17.06 -5.56 -3.41
N ASN A 36 -16.38 -4.43 -3.62
CA ASN A 36 -16.98 -3.23 -4.19
C ASN A 36 -16.61 -3.09 -5.68
N PRO A 37 -17.61 -3.04 -6.58
CA PRO A 37 -17.37 -2.93 -8.03
C PRO A 37 -16.75 -1.58 -8.43
N ASN A 38 -16.79 -0.57 -7.57
CA ASN A 38 -16.19 0.74 -7.84
C ASN A 38 -14.65 0.70 -7.78
N VAL A 39 -14.05 -0.38 -7.28
CA VAL A 39 -12.59 -0.54 -7.24
C VAL A 39 -12.09 -0.92 -8.64
N LYS A 40 -11.49 0.04 -9.33
CA LYS A 40 -10.80 -0.19 -10.61
C LYS A 40 -9.45 -0.87 -10.43
N CYS A 41 -8.76 -0.54 -9.34
CA CYS A 41 -7.41 -1.03 -9.11
C CYS A 41 -7.21 -1.43 -7.65
N LEU A 42 -6.79 -2.68 -7.43
CA LEU A 42 -6.27 -3.16 -6.16
C LEU A 42 -4.74 -3.15 -6.20
N ALA A 43 -4.13 -2.44 -5.26
CA ALA A 43 -2.71 -2.49 -4.98
C ALA A 43 -2.50 -3.31 -3.71
N SER A 44 -1.85 -4.47 -3.81
CA SER A 44 -1.69 -5.41 -2.70
C SER A 44 -0.22 -5.59 -2.34
N ILE A 45 0.08 -5.63 -1.04
CA ILE A 45 1.43 -5.86 -0.53
C ILE A 45 1.41 -6.51 0.85
N ASN A 46 2.40 -7.34 1.16
CA ASN A 46 2.63 -7.83 2.52
C ASN A 46 3.70 -6.97 3.20
N ALA A 47 3.28 -5.85 3.80
CA ALA A 47 4.21 -4.85 4.31
C ALA A 47 4.86 -5.23 5.65
N THR A 48 4.28 -6.16 6.42
CA THR A 48 4.76 -6.47 7.77
C THR A 48 6.14 -7.13 7.78
N PRO A 49 6.44 -8.16 6.96
CA PRO A 49 7.78 -8.73 6.86
C PRO A 49 8.82 -7.71 6.40
N ILE A 50 8.47 -6.87 5.40
CA ILE A 50 9.34 -5.80 4.90
C ILE A 50 9.67 -4.81 6.02
N ALA A 51 8.67 -4.43 6.83
CA ALA A 51 8.88 -3.52 7.96
C ALA A 51 9.82 -4.12 9.01
N LEU A 52 9.67 -5.41 9.32
CA LEU A 52 10.54 -6.10 10.25
C LEU A 52 11.98 -6.19 9.74
N GLU A 53 12.16 -6.52 8.46
CA GLU A 53 13.48 -6.60 7.80
C GLU A 53 14.18 -5.23 7.80
N MET A 54 13.47 -4.17 7.39
CA MET A 54 14.07 -2.86 7.13
C MET A 54 14.19 -1.99 8.39
N LEU A 55 13.18 -2.05 9.27
CA LEU A 55 13.01 -1.13 10.39
C LEU A 55 13.14 -1.83 11.75
N GLY A 56 13.17 -3.16 11.80
CA GLY A 56 13.19 -3.94 13.05
C GLY A 56 11.89 -3.87 13.85
N LYS A 57 10.84 -3.24 13.30
CA LYS A 57 9.54 -3.03 13.94
C LYS A 57 8.44 -3.15 12.89
N PRO A 58 7.23 -3.63 13.24
CA PRO A 58 6.13 -3.81 12.29
C PRO A 58 5.42 -2.49 11.94
N ILE A 59 6.17 -1.48 11.51
CA ILE A 59 5.66 -0.16 11.11
C ILE A 59 5.54 -0.12 9.59
N THR A 60 4.31 -0.24 9.08
CA THR A 60 4.07 -0.46 7.64
C THR A 60 3.80 0.81 6.83
N ASN A 61 3.62 1.96 7.49
CA ASN A 61 3.13 3.20 6.86
C ASN A 61 3.98 3.63 5.65
N THR A 62 5.31 3.68 5.81
CA THR A 62 6.22 4.13 4.76
C THR A 62 6.21 3.19 3.56
N ILE A 63 6.02 1.89 3.79
CA ILE A 63 5.94 0.86 2.74
C ILE A 63 4.60 1.00 2.00
N ILE A 64 3.50 1.16 2.75
CA ILE A 64 2.17 1.40 2.17
C ILE A 64 2.12 2.71 1.38
N LEU A 65 2.86 3.74 1.82
CA LEU A 65 3.02 4.99 1.09
C LEU A 65 3.73 4.77 -0.25
N GLY A 66 4.74 3.89 -0.31
CA GLY A 66 5.37 3.45 -1.55
C GLY A 66 4.36 2.79 -2.50
N ALA A 67 3.59 1.82 -1.99
CA ALA A 67 2.54 1.14 -2.74
C ALA A 67 1.48 2.12 -3.28
N PHE A 68 1.03 3.06 -2.44
CA PHE A 68 0.10 4.13 -2.83
C PHE A 68 0.66 5.01 -3.95
N THR A 69 1.94 5.41 -3.83
CA THR A 69 2.60 6.29 -4.79
C THR A 69 2.70 5.61 -6.16
N LYS A 70 3.06 4.31 -6.17
CA LYS A 70 3.09 3.50 -7.40
C LYS A 70 1.70 3.35 -8.01
N ALA A 71 0.71 3.02 -7.19
CA ALA A 71 -0.62 2.68 -7.65
C ALA A 71 -1.31 3.89 -8.29
N THR A 72 -1.21 5.05 -7.65
CA THR A 72 -1.92 6.26 -8.07
C THR A 72 -1.15 7.10 -9.08
N GLY A 73 0.19 7.12 -9.00
CA GLY A 73 1.02 8.03 -9.79
C GLY A 73 0.78 9.52 -9.47
N TRP A 74 0.12 9.83 -8.36
CA TRP A 74 -0.27 11.21 -8.02
C TRP A 74 0.87 12.08 -7.53
N VAL A 75 1.94 11.46 -7.05
CA VAL A 75 3.09 12.16 -6.49
C VAL A 75 4.36 11.57 -7.09
N ASP A 76 5.33 12.43 -7.39
CA ASP A 76 6.62 12.03 -7.89
C ASP A 76 7.41 11.25 -6.82
N GLN A 77 7.92 10.08 -7.22
CA GLN A 77 8.67 9.19 -6.34
C GLN A 77 9.90 9.88 -5.74
N TRP A 78 10.67 10.60 -6.56
CA TRP A 78 11.92 11.23 -6.14
C TRP A 78 11.68 12.36 -5.12
N GLN A 79 10.63 13.14 -5.31
CA GLN A 79 10.21 14.16 -4.35
C GLN A 79 9.86 13.55 -2.99
N LEU A 80 9.07 12.46 -2.99
CA LEU A 80 8.71 11.73 -1.76
C LEU A 80 9.94 11.14 -1.06
N GLU A 81 10.85 10.51 -1.79
CA GLU A 81 12.09 9.99 -1.22
C GLU A 81 12.93 11.08 -0.57
N THR A 82 12.99 12.27 -1.18
CA THR A 82 13.72 13.42 -0.61
C THR A 82 13.11 13.88 0.71
N VAL A 83 11.78 13.95 0.80
CA VAL A 83 11.06 14.32 2.03
C VAL A 83 11.21 13.25 3.11
N ILE A 84 11.02 11.98 2.75
CA ILE A 84 11.16 10.84 3.67
C ILE A 84 12.57 10.78 4.23
N ARG A 85 13.60 10.99 3.38
CA ARG A 85 15.00 11.07 3.80
C ARG A 85 15.21 12.12 4.88
N LYS A 86 14.66 13.33 4.67
CA LYS A 86 14.83 14.47 5.58
C LYS A 86 14.16 14.25 6.93
N ILE A 87 12.98 13.62 6.96
CA ILE A 87 12.16 13.48 8.17
C ILE A 87 12.48 12.18 8.92
N PHE A 88 12.67 11.08 8.19
CA PHE A 88 12.71 9.71 8.73
C PHE A 88 14.01 8.95 8.43
N GLY A 89 14.91 9.51 7.62
CA GLY A 89 16.22 8.95 7.31
C GLY A 89 16.23 7.84 6.25
N GLU A 90 17.44 7.38 5.90
CA GLU A 90 17.68 6.49 4.75
C GLU A 90 17.00 5.13 4.84
N LYS A 91 16.86 4.56 6.04
CA LYS A 91 16.15 3.27 6.22
C LYS A 91 14.68 3.36 5.80
N ASN A 92 14.05 4.51 6.03
CA ASN A 92 12.67 4.74 5.62
C ASN A 92 12.56 4.96 4.11
N VAL A 93 13.57 5.57 3.48
CA VAL A 93 13.64 5.65 2.01
C VAL A 93 13.70 4.25 1.40
N ALA A 94 14.53 3.37 1.97
CA ALA A 94 14.63 1.99 1.50
C ALA A 94 13.30 1.22 1.71
N ALA A 95 12.65 1.39 2.87
CA ALA A 95 11.33 0.81 3.11
C ALA A 95 10.24 1.34 2.15
N PHE A 96 10.26 2.64 1.82
CA PHE A 96 9.38 3.24 0.83
C PHE A 96 9.58 2.61 -0.55
N ARG A 97 10.85 2.50 -1.00
CA ARG A 97 11.18 1.88 -2.29
C ARG A 97 10.72 0.43 -2.38
N ARG A 98 10.95 -0.38 -1.34
CA ARG A 98 10.42 -1.76 -1.26
C ARG A 98 8.90 -1.77 -1.46
N GLY A 99 8.18 -0.84 -0.83
CA GLY A 99 6.73 -0.70 -1.01
C GLY A 99 6.31 -0.30 -2.42
N TYR A 100 7.09 0.57 -3.07
CA TYR A 100 6.84 1.03 -4.44
C TYR A 100 7.15 -0.05 -5.50
N ASP A 101 8.19 -0.85 -5.28
CA ASP A 101 8.68 -1.85 -6.23
C ASP A 101 7.98 -3.21 -6.09
N GLU A 102 7.57 -3.61 -4.88
CA GLU A 102 7.01 -4.95 -4.60
C GLU A 102 5.49 -4.99 -4.58
N VAL A 103 4.81 -3.86 -4.80
CA VAL A 103 3.35 -3.84 -4.82
C VAL A 103 2.81 -4.56 -6.06
N SER A 104 1.87 -5.48 -5.84
CA SER A 104 1.13 -6.16 -6.90
C SER A 104 -0.11 -5.38 -7.29
N MET A 105 -0.29 -5.16 -8.59
CA MET A 105 -1.40 -4.38 -9.14
C MET A 105 -2.40 -5.28 -9.86
N TYR A 106 -3.67 -5.19 -9.48
CA TYR A 106 -4.77 -5.93 -10.09
C TYR A 106 -5.82 -4.95 -10.58
N TYR A 107 -6.14 -4.99 -11.86
CA TYR A 107 -7.14 -4.13 -12.46
C TYR A 107 -8.44 -4.90 -12.69
N PHE A 108 -9.55 -4.32 -12.26
CA PHE A 108 -10.90 -4.83 -12.48
C PHE A 108 -11.52 -4.09 -13.68
N ARG A 109 -12.44 -4.78 -14.37
CA ARG A 109 -13.18 -4.25 -15.53
C ARG A 109 -14.51 -3.67 -15.11
#